data_AF-A0A212RGB9-F1
#
_entry.id   AF-A0A212RGB9-F1
#
_cell.length_a   1.000
_cell.length_b   1.000
_cell.length_c   1.000
_cell.angle_alpha   90.00
_cell.angle_beta   90.00
_cell.angle_gamma   90.00
#
_symmetry.space_group_name_H-M   'P 1'
#
loop_
_entity.id
_entity.type
_entity.pdbx_description
1 polymer ?
#
loop_
_entity_poly.entity_id
_entity_poly.type
_entity_poly.pdbx_seq_one_letter_code
_entity_poly.pdbx_strand_id
1 'polypeptide(L)'
;MMEEDDEAYETLMAARLLLVERLIDANSHRLALESRRAGLELELGAPGADKVHALHQARLIEVRQALDKLETEQARLKEELQAVVERLDGAALS
;
A
#
# COMPACT_ATOMS: atom_id res chain seq x y z
N MET A 1 -28.78 -20.27 14.48
CA MET A 1 -28.95 -19.19 13.48
C MET A 1 -28.32 -17.90 13.98
N MET A 2 -28.75 -17.28 15.10
CA MET A 2 -28.06 -16.06 15.60
C MET A 2 -26.54 -16.23 15.85
N GLU A 3 -26.10 -17.35 16.40
CA GLU A 3 -24.68 -17.56 16.78
C GLU A 3 -23.73 -17.68 15.56
N GLU A 4 -24.21 -18.21 14.43
CA GLU A 4 -23.44 -18.29 13.18
C GLU A 4 -23.33 -16.93 12.47
N ASP A 5 -24.37 -16.09 12.59
CA ASP A 5 -24.39 -14.73 12.04
C ASP A 5 -23.45 -13.80 12.83
N ASP A 6 -23.38 -13.96 14.15
CA ASP A 6 -22.46 -13.24 15.04
C ASP A 6 -20.98 -13.60 14.73
N GLU A 7 -20.66 -14.89 14.55
CA GLU A 7 -19.29 -15.33 14.19
C GLU A 7 -18.86 -14.83 12.81
N ALA A 8 -19.78 -14.83 11.83
CA ALA A 8 -19.52 -14.30 10.50
C ALA A 8 -19.25 -12.79 10.52
N TYR A 9 -20.01 -12.04 11.31
CA TYR A 9 -19.81 -10.60 11.49
C TYR A 9 -18.46 -10.28 12.15
N GLU A 10 -18.11 -10.98 13.23
CA GLU A 10 -16.81 -10.81 13.91
C GLU A 10 -15.64 -11.10 12.97
N THR A 11 -15.75 -12.16 12.16
CA THR A 11 -14.75 -12.52 11.16
C THR A 11 -14.56 -11.42 10.11
N LEU A 12 -15.65 -10.87 9.59
CA LEU A 12 -15.59 -9.76 8.63
C LEU A 12 -15.02 -8.49 9.26
N MET A 13 -15.34 -8.21 10.52
CA MET A 13 -14.78 -7.06 11.24
C MET A 13 -13.27 -7.20 11.45
N ALA A 14 -12.79 -8.39 11.83
CA ALA A 14 -11.37 -8.69 11.95
C ALA A 14 -10.65 -8.54 10.59
N ALA A 15 -11.26 -9.04 9.50
CA ALA A 15 -10.73 -8.88 8.15
C ALA A 15 -10.64 -7.41 7.74
N ARG A 16 -11.66 -6.60 8.06
CA ARG A 16 -11.65 -5.15 7.80
C ARG A 16 -10.49 -4.46 8.52
N LEU A 17 -10.28 -4.75 9.81
CA LEU A 17 -9.19 -4.18 10.59
C LEU A 17 -7.82 -4.54 9.99
N LEU A 18 -7.60 -5.82 9.67
CA LEU A 18 -6.35 -6.29 9.07
C LEU A 18 -6.07 -5.62 7.72
N LEU A 19 -7.10 -5.45 6.86
CA LEU A 19 -6.94 -4.77 5.57
C LEU A 19 -6.61 -3.29 5.73
N VAL A 20 -7.21 -2.62 6.72
CA VAL A 20 -6.88 -1.22 7.06
C VAL A 20 -5.43 -1.09 7.55
N GLU A 21 -4.98 -1.98 8.43
CA GLU A 21 -3.59 -2.00 8.91
C GLU A 21 -2.61 -2.19 7.74
N ARG A 22 -2.87 -3.16 6.85
CA ARG A 22 -2.04 -3.38 5.65
C ARG A 22 -2.00 -2.16 4.72
N LEU A 23 -3.10 -1.42 4.58
CA LEU A 23 -3.13 -0.17 3.81
C LEU A 23 -2.33 0.95 4.47
N ILE A 24 -2.33 1.03 5.81
CA ILE A 24 -1.50 1.98 6.57
C ILE A 24 -0.02 1.67 6.38
N ASP A 25 0.37 0.40 6.48
CA ASP A 25 1.76 -0.04 6.26
C ASP A 25 2.20 0.23 4.82
N ALA A 26 1.36 -0.12 3.84
CA ALA A 26 1.63 0.16 2.44
C ALA A 26 1.80 1.67 2.19
N ASN A 27 0.97 2.52 2.80
CA ASN A 27 1.13 3.97 2.69
C ASN A 27 2.43 4.48 3.31
N SER A 28 2.84 3.91 4.44
CA SER A 28 4.10 4.26 5.10
C SER A 28 5.31 3.87 4.23
N HIS A 29 5.28 2.69 3.62
CA HIS A 29 6.28 2.27 2.63
C HIS A 29 6.32 3.18 1.41
N ARG A 30 5.15 3.61 0.92
CA ARG A 30 5.03 4.53 -0.23
C ARG A 30 5.72 5.85 0.06
N LEU A 31 5.45 6.45 1.22
CA LEU A 31 6.08 7.72 1.65
C LEU A 31 7.61 7.60 1.78
N ALA A 32 8.11 6.48 2.31
CA ALA A 32 9.54 6.22 2.39
C ALA A 32 10.18 6.11 0.99
N LEU A 33 9.53 5.41 0.06
CA LEU A 33 10.00 5.29 -1.32
C LEU A 33 9.94 6.62 -2.07
N GLU A 34 8.88 7.41 -1.91
CA GLU A 34 8.77 8.76 -2.49
C GLU A 34 9.86 9.69 -1.96
N SER A 35 10.15 9.66 -0.67
CA SER A 35 11.23 10.43 -0.06
C SER A 35 12.60 10.01 -0.62
N ARG A 36 12.82 8.70 -0.76
CA ARG A 36 14.05 8.16 -1.36
C ARG A 36 14.18 8.55 -2.84
N ARG A 37 13.07 8.53 -3.59
CA ARG A 37 13.02 8.98 -4.99
C ARG A 37 13.45 10.44 -5.10
N ALA A 38 12.87 11.31 -4.30
CA ALA A 38 13.20 12.73 -4.28
C ALA A 38 14.69 12.97 -3.92
N GLY A 39 15.23 12.23 -2.95
CA GLY A 39 16.65 12.29 -2.60
C GLY A 39 17.57 11.92 -3.77
N LEU A 40 17.26 10.82 -4.47
CA LEU A 40 18.03 10.38 -5.64
C LEU A 40 17.94 11.37 -6.80
N GLU A 41 16.77 11.98 -7.02
CA GLU A 41 16.57 13.01 -8.05
C GLU A 41 17.38 14.27 -7.77
N LEU A 42 17.48 14.69 -6.50
CA LEU A 42 18.34 15.80 -6.06
C LEU A 42 19.82 15.48 -6.28
N GLU A 43 20.26 14.29 -5.89
CA GLU A 43 21.66 13.86 -6.06
C GLU A 43 22.06 13.74 -7.53
N LEU A 44 21.15 13.32 -8.41
CA LEU A 44 21.37 13.24 -9.86
C LEU A 44 21.50 14.62 -10.51
N GLY A 45 20.80 15.63 -9.99
CA GLY A 45 20.88 17.02 -10.46
C GLY A 45 22.08 17.81 -9.90
N ALA A 46 22.84 17.23 -8.97
CA ALA A 46 23.94 17.92 -8.31
C ALA A 46 25.20 18.02 -9.21
N PRO A 47 25.93 19.16 -9.19
CA PRO A 47 27.20 19.29 -9.89
C PRO A 47 28.22 18.24 -9.43
N GLY A 48 28.88 17.55 -10.36
CA GLY A 48 29.92 16.55 -10.05
C GLY A 48 29.44 15.13 -9.77
N ALA A 49 28.16 14.82 -10.06
CA ALA A 49 27.59 13.49 -9.86
C ALA A 49 28.14 12.38 -10.78
N ASP A 50 29.01 12.69 -11.75
CA ASP A 50 29.44 11.80 -12.84
C ASP A 50 29.88 10.39 -12.42
N LYS A 51 30.53 10.25 -11.25
CA LYS A 51 31.00 8.95 -10.75
C LYS A 51 29.90 8.07 -10.15
N VAL A 52 28.82 8.67 -9.66
CA VAL A 52 27.70 7.98 -9.02
C VAL A 52 26.41 8.08 -9.84
N HIS A 53 26.44 8.80 -10.97
CA HIS A 53 25.28 9.08 -11.80
C HIS A 53 24.58 7.81 -12.28
N ALA A 54 25.34 6.86 -12.84
CA ALA A 54 24.79 5.58 -13.29
C ALA A 54 24.20 4.75 -12.12
N LEU A 55 24.84 4.77 -10.96
CA LEU A 55 24.35 4.09 -9.76
C LEU A 55 23.04 4.72 -9.25
N HIS A 56 22.96 6.05 -9.22
CA HIS A 56 21.76 6.76 -8.77
C HIS A 56 20.61 6.60 -9.76
N GLN A 57 20.88 6.58 -11.08
CA GLN A 57 19.89 6.25 -12.09
C GLN A 57 19.35 4.82 -11.91
N ALA A 58 20.22 3.83 -11.69
CA ALA A 58 19.80 2.45 -11.43
C ALA A 58 18.91 2.36 -10.18
N ARG A 59 19.32 2.98 -9.07
CA ARG A 59 18.52 3.04 -7.83
C ARG A 59 17.18 3.74 -8.04
N LEU A 60 17.14 4.79 -8.87
CA LEU A 60 15.90 5.51 -9.18
C LEU A 60 14.92 4.62 -9.94
N ILE A 61 15.40 3.80 -10.87
CA ILE A 61 14.60 2.80 -11.59
C ILE A 61 14.04 1.78 -10.61
N GLU A 62 14.87 1.24 -9.71
CA GLU A 62 14.42 0.29 -8.67
C GLU A 62 13.33 0.89 -7.78
N VAL A 63 13.50 2.13 -7.34
CA VAL A 63 12.51 2.84 -6.50
C VAL A 63 11.20 3.05 -7.27
N ARG A 64 11.25 3.41 -8.55
CA ARG A 64 10.05 3.55 -9.39
C ARG A 64 9.32 2.22 -9.55
N GLN A 65 10.03 1.14 -9.85
CA GLN A 65 9.44 -0.19 -9.93
C GLN A 65 8.83 -0.66 -8.60
N ALA A 66 9.45 -0.32 -7.47
CA ALA A 66 8.90 -0.61 -6.15
C ALA A 66 7.61 0.18 -5.88
N LEU A 67 7.57 1.46 -6.28
CA LEU A 67 6.37 2.28 -6.19
C LEU A 67 5.22 1.72 -7.04
N ASP A 68 5.48 1.34 -8.29
CA ASP A 68 4.45 0.79 -9.19
C ASP A 68 3.84 -0.52 -8.64
N LYS A 69 4.69 -1.39 -8.09
CA LYS A 69 4.24 -2.62 -7.40
C LYS A 69 3.38 -2.31 -6.19
N LEU A 70 3.81 -1.34 -5.39
CA LEU A 70 3.09 -0.94 -4.18
C LEU A 70 1.74 -0.28 -4.51
N GLU A 71 1.67 0.52 -5.58
CA GLU A 71 0.41 1.09 -6.06
C GLU A 71 -0.57 0.00 -6.50
N THR A 72 -0.09 -1.02 -7.21
CA THR A 72 -0.90 -2.19 -7.59
C THR A 72 -1.40 -2.96 -6.37
N GLU A 73 -0.54 -3.16 -5.36
CA GLU A 73 -0.93 -3.81 -4.10
C GLU A 73 -1.96 -2.98 -3.33
N GLN A 74 -1.78 -1.65 -3.25
CA GLN A 74 -2.74 -0.77 -2.61
C GLN A 74 -4.10 -0.75 -3.31
N ALA A 75 -4.13 -0.78 -4.65
CA ALA A 75 -5.37 -0.86 -5.40
C ALA A 75 -6.13 -2.16 -5.06
N ARG A 76 -5.43 -3.29 -5.08
CA ARG A 76 -5.98 -4.59 -4.69
C ARG A 76 -6.50 -4.59 -3.25
N LEU A 77 -5.73 -4.05 -2.30
CA LEU A 77 -6.14 -3.97 -0.90
C LEU A 77 -7.40 -3.11 -0.70
N LYS A 78 -7.53 -2.02 -1.47
CA LYS A 78 -8.74 -1.18 -1.45
C LYS A 78 -9.95 -1.91 -2.00
N GLU A 79 -9.79 -2.67 -3.09
CA GLU A 79 -10.86 -3.51 -3.64
C GLU A 79 -11.30 -4.60 -2.65
N GLU A 80 -10.34 -5.29 -2.02
CA GLU A 80 -10.61 -6.29 -0.98
C GLU A 80 -11.33 -5.66 0.22
N LEU A 81 -10.90 -4.49 0.68
CA LEU A 81 -11.54 -3.75 1.77
C LEU A 81 -12.98 -3.35 1.42
N GLN A 82 -13.20 -2.84 0.20
CA GLN A 82 -14.51 -2.45 -0.27
C GLN A 82 -15.48 -3.64 -0.26
N ALA A 83 -15.03 -4.80 -0.75
CA ALA A 83 -15.84 -6.02 -0.74
C ALA A 83 -16.18 -6.49 0.70
N VAL A 84 -15.27 -6.36 1.66
CA VAL A 84 -15.54 -6.68 3.08
C VAL A 84 -16.55 -5.71 3.68
N VAL A 85 -16.43 -4.41 3.39
CA VAL A 85 -17.37 -3.38 3.87
C VAL A 85 -18.78 -3.63 3.33
N GLU A 86 -18.92 -3.91 2.04
CA GLU A 86 -20.23 -4.21 1.43
C GLU A 86 -20.90 -5.44 2.07
N ARG A 87 -20.12 -6.45 2.43
CA ARG A 87 -20.63 -7.64 3.13
C ARG A 87 -21.05 -7.33 4.56
N LEU A 88 -20.32 -6.47 5.27
CA LEU A 88 -20.70 -6.01 6.61
C LEU A 88 -21.99 -5.20 6.57
N ASP A 89 -22.14 -4.29 5.61
CA ASP A 89 -23.35 -3.48 5.44
C ASP A 89 -24.57 -4.36 5.08
N GLY A 90 -24.38 -5.37 4.24
CA GLY A 90 -25.40 -6.35 3.91
C GLY A 90 -25.83 -7.21 5.11
N ALA A 91 -24.88 -7.62 5.96
CA ALA A 91 -25.15 -8.39 7.17
C ALA A 91 -25.84 -7.57 8.27
N ALA A 92 -25.63 -6.25 8.33
CA ALA A 92 -26.26 -5.37 9.31
C ALA A 92 -27.75 -5.05 9.00
N LEU A 93 -28.21 -5.35 7.78
CA LEU A 93 -29.58 -5.08 7.30
C LEU A 93 -30.48 -6.34 7.25
N SER A 94 -29.90 -7.53 7.43
CA SER A 94 -30.57 -8.84 7.46
C SER A 94 -30.90 -9.28 8.88
#